data_AF-X1IP45-F1
#
_entry.id   AF-X1IP45-F1
#
_cell.length_a   1.000
_cell.length_b   1.000
_cell.length_c   1.000
_cell.angle_alpha   90.00
_cell.angle_beta   90.00
_cell.angle_gamma   90.00
#
_symmetry.space_group_name_H-M   'P 1'
#
loop_
_entity.id
_entity.type
_entity.pdbx_description
1 polymer ?
#
loop_
_entity_poly.entity_id
_entity_poly.type
_entity_poly.pdbx_seq_one_letter_code
_entity_poly.pdbx_strand_id
1 'polypeptide(L)'
;AFLLFFIGGCAEINRSPFDMMEADSEIVAGFHTEYSGMKFAMFYLAEYAEAVVISAIIATLFLGGWRGPVLPPWLWFVVKVIAVFFTMVWTRTTLPRVRIDQLMALAWKFLFPLALINLFITGIEVLTWPVALPWGMIFVNFAIMAILVLLWSKFFKLGWGRVEI
;
A
#
# COMPACT_ATOMS: atom_id res chain seq x y z
N ALA A 1 -8.56 0.93 -6.77
CA ALA A 1 -8.54 0.33 -5.42
C ALA A 1 -7.19 -0.31 -5.04
N PHE A 2 -6.61 -1.24 -5.82
CA PHE A 2 -5.39 -2.00 -5.43
C PHE A 2 -4.21 -1.14 -4.98
N LEU A 3 -3.76 -0.19 -5.82
CA LEU A 3 -2.59 0.65 -5.49
C LEU A 3 -2.81 1.53 -4.27
N LEU A 4 -4.04 2.05 -4.08
CA LEU A 4 -4.40 2.82 -2.89
C LEU A 4 -4.28 1.96 -1.63
N PHE A 5 -4.79 0.73 -1.69
CA PHE A 5 -4.73 -0.22 -0.58
C PHE A 5 -3.28 -0.67 -0.31
N PHE A 6 -2.48 -0.92 -1.35
CA PHE A 6 -1.07 -1.27 -1.20
C PHE A 6 -0.27 -0.14 -0.55
N ILE A 7 -0.41 1.10 -1.02
CA ILE A 7 0.29 2.27 -0.46
C ILE A 7 -0.18 2.53 0.98
N GLY A 8 -1.49 2.42 1.25
CA GLY A 8 -2.05 2.54 2.60
C GLY A 8 -1.51 1.46 3.55
N GLY A 9 -1.47 0.20 3.11
CA GLY A 9 -0.89 -0.89 3.89
C GLY A 9 0.61 -0.73 4.12
N CYS A 10 1.35 -0.18 3.16
CA CYS A 10 2.76 0.16 3.37
C CYS A 10 2.94 1.24 4.44
N ALA A 11 2.04 2.23 4.49
CA ALA A 11 2.07 3.29 5.51
C ALA A 11 1.71 2.76 6.90
N GLU A 12 0.81 1.79 7.01
CA GLU A 12 0.38 1.19 8.28
C GLU A 12 1.47 0.33 8.95
N ILE A 13 2.30 -0.37 8.17
CA ILE A 13 3.42 -1.20 8.68
C ILE A 13 4.48 -0.34 9.39
N ASN A 14 4.44 1.00 9.22
CA ASN A 14 5.35 1.94 9.86
C ASN A 14 6.83 1.58 9.65
N ARG A 15 7.17 1.04 8.47
CA ARG A 15 8.54 0.72 8.07
C ARG A 15 9.02 1.64 6.97
N SER A 16 10.35 1.80 6.88
CA SER A 16 11.01 2.64 5.89
C SER A 16 10.46 2.31 4.49
N PRO A 17 9.93 3.28 3.73
CA PRO A 17 10.10 4.74 3.83
C PRO A 17 9.14 5.51 4.78
N PHE A 18 8.23 4.83 5.45
CA PHE A 18 7.15 5.39 6.30
C PHE A 18 7.37 5.10 7.81
N ASP A 19 8.62 5.11 8.28
CA ASP A 19 9.08 4.71 9.62
C ASP A 19 9.02 5.83 10.67
N MET A 20 7.85 6.46 10.82
CA MET A 20 7.67 7.65 11.68
C MET A 20 7.85 7.37 13.18
N MET A 21 7.53 6.17 13.64
CA MET A 21 7.60 5.77 15.05
C MET A 21 8.97 5.22 15.48
N GLU A 22 9.78 4.72 14.53
CA GLU A 22 11.08 4.07 14.78
C GLU A 22 12.27 5.01 14.49
N ALA A 23 12.03 6.32 14.34
CA ALA A 23 12.93 7.28 13.70
C ALA A 23 14.31 7.47 14.35
N ASP A 24 15.23 6.52 14.14
CA ASP A 24 16.56 6.44 14.78
C ASP A 24 17.44 7.70 14.57
N SER A 25 17.19 8.46 13.51
CA SER A 25 17.92 9.69 13.16
C SER A 25 17.30 10.99 13.69
N GLU A 26 16.04 10.99 14.13
CA GLU A 26 15.32 12.21 14.55
C GLU A 26 14.77 12.10 15.99
N ILE A 27 14.40 10.89 16.45
CA ILE A 27 13.90 10.58 17.79
C ILE A 27 14.43 9.18 18.19
N VAL A 28 15.42 9.14 19.09
CA VAL A 28 16.09 7.94 19.68
C VAL A 28 15.24 6.65 19.61
N ALA A 29 15.40 5.86 18.53
CA ALA A 29 14.77 4.56 18.19
C ALA A 29 13.33 4.25 18.69
N GLY A 30 12.55 5.25 19.07
CA GLY A 30 11.26 5.13 19.73
C GLY A 30 11.24 4.11 20.88
N PHE A 31 10.25 3.22 20.84
CA PHE A 31 10.03 2.18 21.84
C PHE A 31 11.13 1.10 21.87
N HIS A 32 11.95 0.96 20.83
CA HIS A 32 13.02 -0.05 20.82
C HIS A 32 14.11 0.21 21.85
N THR A 33 14.25 1.45 22.33
CA THR A 33 15.29 1.82 23.29
C THR A 33 14.97 1.40 24.74
N GLU A 34 13.71 1.22 25.07
CA GLU A 34 13.26 0.88 26.42
C GLU A 34 13.16 -0.64 26.66
N TYR A 35 13.12 -1.44 25.59
CA TYR A 35 12.92 -2.88 25.65
C TYR A 35 14.15 -3.66 25.19
N SER A 36 14.59 -4.64 25.99
CA SER A 36 15.71 -5.52 25.66
C SER A 36 15.29 -7.00 25.59
N GLY A 37 16.12 -7.83 24.94
CA GLY A 37 15.97 -9.29 24.87
C GLY A 37 14.67 -9.73 24.21
N MET A 38 13.85 -10.50 24.94
CA MET A 38 12.62 -11.11 24.41
C MET A 38 11.53 -10.07 24.06
N LYS A 39 11.43 -8.97 24.81
CA LYS A 39 10.42 -7.93 24.55
C LYS A 39 10.69 -7.22 23.23
N PHE A 40 11.96 -6.89 22.97
CA PHE A 40 12.41 -6.38 21.67
C PHE A 40 12.06 -7.34 20.53
N ALA A 41 12.35 -8.63 20.71
CA ALA A 41 12.04 -9.64 19.69
C ALA A 41 10.54 -9.75 19.39
N MET A 42 9.67 -9.58 20.39
CA MET A 42 8.21 -9.60 20.19
C MET A 42 7.72 -8.40 19.37
N PHE A 43 8.28 -7.21 19.56
CA PHE A 43 7.92 -6.04 18.73
C PHE A 43 8.33 -6.25 17.27
N TYR A 44 9.55 -6.72 17.03
CA TYR A 44 10.01 -7.08 15.68
C TYR A 44 9.14 -8.17 15.05
N LEU A 45 8.81 -9.22 15.81
CA LEU A 45 7.94 -10.29 15.33
C LEU A 45 6.55 -9.75 14.94
N ALA A 46 5.97 -8.85 15.74
CA ALA A 46 4.67 -8.26 15.47
C ALA A 46 4.68 -7.42 14.19
N GLU A 47 5.68 -6.54 13.99
CA GLU A 47 5.81 -5.75 12.76
C GLU A 47 5.93 -6.62 11.51
N TYR A 48 6.75 -7.68 11.57
CA TYR A 48 6.88 -8.62 10.44
C TYR A 48 5.63 -9.47 10.24
N ALA A 49 4.93 -9.83 11.30
CA ALA A 49 3.65 -10.53 11.22
C ALA A 49 2.58 -9.64 10.56
N GLU A 50 2.51 -8.36 10.90
CA GLU A 50 1.60 -7.39 10.26
C GLU A 50 1.88 -7.28 8.76
N ALA A 51 3.14 -7.15 8.35
CA ALA A 51 3.51 -7.12 6.93
C ALA A 51 3.08 -8.38 6.17
N VAL A 52 3.18 -9.56 6.79
CA VAL A 52 2.69 -10.82 6.22
C VAL A 52 1.17 -10.86 6.15
N VAL A 53 0.47 -10.38 7.20
CA VAL A 53 -1.00 -10.34 7.25
C VAL A 53 -1.56 -9.40 6.19
N ILE A 54 -0.99 -8.19 6.03
CA ILE A 54 -1.42 -7.26 4.98
C ILE A 54 -1.15 -7.87 3.60
N SER A 55 0.00 -8.52 3.40
CA SER A 55 0.30 -9.23 2.15
C SER A 55 -0.72 -10.34 1.86
N ALA A 56 -1.18 -11.06 2.89
CA ALA A 56 -2.25 -12.05 2.79
C ALA A 56 -3.60 -11.42 2.41
N ILE A 57 -3.98 -10.30 3.02
CA ILE A 57 -5.21 -9.57 2.71
C ILE A 57 -5.18 -9.05 1.25
N ILE A 58 -4.04 -8.54 0.80
CA ILE A 58 -3.87 -8.09 -0.58
C ILE A 58 -4.01 -9.25 -1.55
N ALA A 59 -3.38 -10.39 -1.24
CA ALA A 59 -3.45 -11.58 -2.07
C ALA A 59 -4.88 -12.14 -2.18
N THR A 60 -5.66 -12.11 -1.09
CA THR A 60 -7.06 -12.57 -1.11
C THR A 60 -7.99 -11.61 -1.83
N LEU A 61 -7.94 -10.31 -1.52
CA LEU A 61 -8.91 -9.33 -2.01
C LEU A 61 -8.65 -8.91 -3.47
N PHE A 62 -7.39 -8.79 -3.88
CA PHE A 62 -7.06 -8.19 -5.18
C PHE A 62 -6.42 -9.16 -6.17
N LEU A 63 -5.67 -10.16 -5.71
CA LEU A 63 -4.97 -11.12 -6.59
C LEU A 63 -5.74 -12.43 -6.81
N GLY A 64 -7.03 -12.45 -6.46
CA GLY A 64 -7.90 -13.62 -6.68
C GLY A 64 -7.62 -14.80 -5.74
N GLY A 65 -6.99 -14.56 -4.59
CA GLY A 65 -6.76 -15.53 -3.52
C GLY A 65 -6.14 -16.83 -4.01
N TRP A 66 -6.89 -17.92 -3.86
CA TRP A 66 -6.45 -19.30 -4.09
C TRP A 66 -6.55 -19.76 -5.56
N ARG A 67 -7.07 -18.91 -6.45
CA ARG A 67 -7.28 -19.28 -7.86
C ARG A 67 -5.98 -19.14 -8.65
N GLY A 68 -5.58 -20.20 -9.35
CA GLY A 68 -4.47 -20.22 -10.29
C GLY A 68 -4.53 -21.43 -11.23
N PRO A 69 -3.89 -21.36 -12.41
CA PRO A 69 -4.13 -22.32 -13.50
C PRO A 69 -3.40 -23.66 -13.39
N VAL A 70 -2.29 -23.75 -12.63
CA VAL A 70 -1.36 -24.91 -12.66
C VAL A 70 -1.11 -25.56 -11.30
N LEU A 71 -0.66 -24.78 -10.30
CA LEU A 71 -0.30 -25.29 -8.97
C LEU A 71 -1.52 -25.53 -8.06
N PRO A 72 -1.35 -26.31 -6.97
CA PRO A 72 -2.41 -26.49 -6.00
C PRO A 72 -2.81 -25.16 -5.33
N PRO A 73 -4.08 -25.00 -4.90
CA PRO A 73 -4.62 -23.72 -4.47
C PRO A 73 -3.86 -23.04 -3.31
N TRP A 74 -3.37 -23.82 -2.35
CA TRP A 74 -2.62 -23.30 -1.20
C TRP A 74 -1.25 -22.77 -1.60
N LEU A 75 -0.58 -23.42 -2.56
CA LEU A 75 0.74 -23.00 -3.01
C LEU A 75 0.65 -21.70 -3.80
N TRP A 76 -0.40 -21.54 -4.62
CA TRP A 76 -0.68 -20.27 -5.31
C TRP A 76 -0.92 -19.12 -4.34
N PHE A 77 -1.65 -19.38 -3.26
CA PHE A 77 -1.86 -18.37 -2.23
C PHE A 77 -0.51 -17.95 -1.62
N VAL A 78 0.30 -18.91 -1.17
CA VAL A 78 1.63 -18.63 -0.58
C VAL A 78 2.54 -17.87 -1.54
N VAL A 79 2.59 -18.25 -2.83
CA VAL A 79 3.38 -17.55 -3.84
C VAL A 79 2.95 -16.08 -3.99
N LYS A 80 1.64 -15.81 -4.01
CA LYS A 80 1.12 -14.43 -4.08
C LYS A 80 1.46 -13.63 -2.84
N VAL A 81 1.33 -14.22 -1.65
CA VAL A 81 1.70 -13.56 -0.39
C VAL A 81 3.19 -13.22 -0.39
N ILE A 82 4.06 -14.17 -0.76
CA ILE A 82 5.49 -13.94 -0.86
C ILE A 82 5.81 -12.85 -1.90
N ALA A 83 5.12 -12.83 -3.05
CA ALA A 83 5.33 -11.82 -4.08
C ALA A 83 4.95 -10.41 -3.59
N VAL A 84 3.82 -10.25 -2.88
CA VAL A 84 3.41 -8.97 -2.29
C VAL A 84 4.37 -8.55 -1.19
N PHE A 85 4.73 -9.46 -0.29
CA PHE A 85 5.69 -9.20 0.77
C PHE A 85 7.07 -8.80 0.22
N PHE A 86 7.54 -9.50 -0.81
CA PHE A 86 8.77 -9.15 -1.53
C PHE A 86 8.70 -7.75 -2.13
N THR A 87 7.54 -7.37 -2.71
CA THR A 87 7.34 -6.02 -3.25
C THR A 87 7.41 -4.97 -2.13
N MET A 88 6.81 -5.22 -0.96
CA MET A 88 6.91 -4.31 0.19
C MET A 88 8.35 -4.16 0.67
N VAL A 89 9.10 -5.27 0.81
CA VAL A 89 10.52 -5.23 1.18
C VAL A 89 11.35 -4.52 0.10
N TRP A 90 11.00 -4.69 -1.17
CA TRP A 90 11.69 -4.00 -2.26
C TRP A 90 11.47 -2.48 -2.16
N THR A 91 10.24 -2.02 -1.88
CA THR A 91 9.94 -0.58 -1.74
C THR A 91 10.79 0.11 -0.66
N ARG A 92 11.12 -0.61 0.44
CA ARG A 92 12.05 -0.15 1.47
C ARG A 92 13.44 0.18 0.94
N THR A 93 13.94 -0.61 0.00
CA THR A 93 15.30 -0.43 -0.54
C THR A 93 15.36 0.64 -1.63
N THR A 94 14.25 0.88 -2.33
CA THR A 94 14.22 1.80 -3.49
C THR A 94 13.82 3.22 -3.16
N LEU A 95 12.97 3.42 -2.15
CA LEU A 95 12.39 4.73 -1.87
C LEU A 95 13.14 5.45 -0.74
N PRO A 96 13.48 6.74 -0.92
CA PRO A 96 14.00 7.54 0.17
C PRO A 96 12.92 7.77 1.23
N ARG A 97 13.36 7.99 2.46
CA ARG A 97 12.49 8.25 3.62
C ARG A 97 11.62 9.50 3.41
N VAL A 98 10.36 9.43 3.84
CA VAL A 98 9.37 10.53 3.68
C VAL A 98 9.08 11.17 5.03
N ARG A 99 9.00 12.51 5.08
CA ARG A 99 8.63 13.25 6.30
C ARG A 99 7.15 13.06 6.64
N ILE A 100 6.82 13.05 7.95
CA ILE A 100 5.43 13.02 8.47
C ILE A 100 4.49 13.99 7.72
N ASP A 101 4.90 15.25 7.54
CA ASP A 101 4.07 16.26 6.87
C ASP A 101 3.73 15.88 5.43
N GLN A 102 4.68 15.27 4.73
CA GLN A 102 4.53 14.82 3.35
C GLN A 102 3.67 13.55 3.27
N LEU A 103 3.83 12.63 4.22
CA LEU A 103 2.96 11.46 4.35
C LEU A 103 1.51 11.88 4.62
N MET A 104 1.29 12.78 5.57
CA MET A 104 -0.04 13.25 5.92
C MET A 104 -0.68 14.01 4.76
N ALA A 105 0.10 14.81 4.02
CA ALA A 105 -0.36 15.43 2.79
C ALA A 105 -0.71 14.39 1.71
N LEU A 106 0.09 13.34 1.54
CA LEU A 106 -0.21 12.24 0.62
C LEU A 106 -1.51 11.50 1.04
N ALA A 107 -1.67 11.18 2.32
CA ALA A 107 -2.86 10.48 2.82
C ALA A 107 -4.13 11.31 2.63
N TRP A 108 -4.12 12.56 3.06
CA TRP A 108 -5.32 13.41 3.07
C TRP A 108 -5.64 14.09 1.74
N LYS A 109 -4.62 14.52 0.99
CA LYS A 109 -4.84 15.26 -0.27
C LYS A 109 -4.85 14.34 -1.49
N PHE A 110 -4.17 13.19 -1.42
CA PHE A 110 -4.04 12.27 -2.55
C PHE A 110 -4.84 10.97 -2.34
N LEU A 111 -4.53 10.17 -1.32
CA LEU A 111 -5.10 8.83 -1.16
C LEU A 111 -6.60 8.85 -0.85
N PHE A 112 -7.03 9.67 0.12
CA PHE A 112 -8.42 9.68 0.58
C PHE A 112 -9.43 10.16 -0.50
N PRO A 113 -9.21 11.31 -1.18
CA PRO A 113 -10.12 11.74 -2.23
C PRO A 113 -10.16 10.77 -3.42
N LEU A 114 -9.00 10.20 -3.78
CA LEU A 114 -8.90 9.27 -4.91
C LEU A 114 -9.59 7.94 -4.59
N ALA A 115 -9.58 7.49 -3.33
CA ALA A 115 -10.37 6.35 -2.88
C ALA A 115 -11.88 6.59 -3.02
N LEU A 116 -12.36 7.77 -2.61
CA LEU A 116 -13.77 8.14 -2.75
C LEU A 116 -14.20 8.22 -4.22
N ILE A 117 -13.42 8.89 -5.06
CA ILE A 117 -13.69 8.98 -6.50
C ILE A 117 -13.71 7.59 -7.13
N ASN A 118 -12.76 6.72 -6.77
CA ASN A 118 -12.73 5.35 -7.26
C ASN A 118 -13.99 4.58 -6.85
N LEU A 119 -14.46 4.74 -5.61
CA LEU A 119 -15.70 4.11 -5.13
C LEU A 119 -16.91 4.53 -5.98
N PHE A 120 -17.11 5.84 -6.20
CA PHE A 120 -18.24 6.32 -7.02
C PHE A 120 -18.18 5.81 -8.46
N ILE A 121 -16.99 5.83 -9.06
CA ILE A 121 -16.80 5.34 -10.43
C ILE A 121 -17.13 3.85 -10.51
N THR A 122 -16.61 3.03 -9.59
CA THR A 122 -16.93 1.59 -9.58
C THR A 122 -18.41 1.33 -9.36
N GLY A 123 -19.10 2.16 -8.56
CA GLY A 123 -20.56 2.08 -8.39
C GLY A 123 -21.32 2.37 -9.69
N ILE A 124 -20.91 3.38 -10.45
CA ILE A 124 -21.53 3.72 -11.74
C ILE A 124 -21.24 2.64 -12.80
N GLU A 125 -20.01 2.11 -12.82
CA GLU A 125 -19.61 1.08 -13.78
C GLU A 125 -20.43 -0.20 -13.61
N VAL A 126 -20.68 -0.62 -12.36
CA VAL A 126 -21.51 -1.80 -12.07
C VAL A 126 -22.96 -1.63 -12.53
N LEU A 127 -23.51 -0.40 -12.49
CA LEU A 127 -24.89 -0.12 -12.93
C LEU A 127 -25.04 -0.07 -14.45
N THR A 128 -23.97 0.30 -15.17
CA THR A 128 -24.03 0.61 -16.61
C THR A 128 -23.48 -0.51 -17.49
N TRP A 129 -22.60 -1.37 -16.97
CA TRP A 129 -21.89 -2.35 -17.79
C TRP A 129 -22.66 -3.67 -17.97
N PRO A 130 -22.88 -4.14 -19.23
CA PRO A 130 -23.51 -5.43 -19.47
C PRO A 130 -22.57 -6.59 -19.10
N VAL A 131 -23.09 -7.55 -18.33
CA VAL A 131 -22.37 -8.72 -17.75
C VAL A 131 -21.71 -9.63 -18.83
N ALA A 132 -22.05 -9.45 -20.11
CA ALA A 132 -21.58 -10.27 -21.23
C ALA A 132 -20.08 -10.12 -21.57
N LEU A 133 -19.42 -9.01 -21.20
CA LEU A 133 -18.00 -8.75 -21.51
C LEU A 133 -17.18 -8.35 -20.26
N PRO A 134 -16.95 -9.27 -19.32
CA PRO A 134 -16.24 -8.98 -18.06
C PRO A 134 -14.76 -8.63 -18.27
N TRP A 135 -14.15 -9.13 -19.34
CA TRP A 135 -12.73 -8.88 -19.65
C TRP A 135 -12.48 -7.42 -20.10
N GLY A 136 -13.47 -6.76 -20.71
CA GLY A 136 -13.36 -5.36 -21.14
C GLY A 136 -13.29 -4.39 -19.96
N MET A 137 -14.00 -4.69 -18.87
CA MET A 137 -14.00 -3.89 -17.64
C MET A 137 -12.60 -3.77 -17.03
N ILE A 138 -11.75 -4.79 -17.18
CA ILE A 138 -10.38 -4.77 -16.66
C ILE A 138 -9.57 -3.67 -17.35
N PHE A 139 -9.60 -3.61 -18.69
CA PHE A 139 -8.87 -2.60 -19.45
C PHE A 139 -9.39 -1.19 -19.19
N VAL A 140 -10.71 -1.05 -19.07
CA VAL A 140 -11.36 0.23 -18.73
C VAL A 140 -10.97 0.69 -17.32
N ASN A 141 -10.97 -0.20 -16.33
CA ASN A 141 -10.53 0.12 -14.97
C ASN A 141 -9.05 0.53 -14.91
N PHE A 142 -8.17 -0.14 -15.65
CA PHE A 142 -6.76 0.26 -15.75
C PHE A 142 -6.60 1.63 -16.42
N ALA A 143 -7.36 1.90 -17.49
CA ALA A 143 -7.32 3.19 -18.18
C ALA A 143 -7.83 4.33 -17.26
N ILE A 144 -8.96 4.12 -16.60
CA ILE A 144 -9.53 5.08 -15.64
C ILE A 144 -8.56 5.30 -14.48
N MET A 145 -7.94 4.25 -13.94
CA MET A 145 -6.95 4.36 -12.88
C MET A 145 -5.75 5.21 -13.32
N ALA A 146 -5.19 4.95 -14.50
CA ALA A 146 -4.09 5.73 -15.03
C ALA A 146 -4.46 7.21 -15.23
N ILE A 147 -5.65 7.48 -15.79
CA ILE A 147 -6.17 8.84 -16.00
C ILE A 147 -6.38 9.55 -14.66
N LEU A 148 -7.02 8.91 -13.69
CA LEU A 148 -7.25 9.48 -12.36
C LEU A 148 -5.94 9.81 -11.67
N VAL A 149 -4.96 8.91 -11.70
CA VAL A 149 -3.66 9.16 -11.08
C VAL A 149 -2.92 10.30 -11.76
N LEU A 150 -2.91 10.36 -13.10
CA LEU A 150 -2.23 11.43 -13.86
C LEU A 150 -2.93 12.79 -13.74
N LEU A 151 -4.26 12.82 -13.69
CA LEU A 151 -5.02 14.05 -13.48
C LEU A 151 -4.83 14.54 -12.05
N TRP A 152 -4.97 13.66 -11.06
CA TRP A 152 -4.86 14.03 -9.65
C TRP A 152 -3.42 14.41 -9.26
N SER A 153 -2.42 13.78 -9.87
CA SER A 153 -1.01 14.14 -9.64
C SER A 153 -0.66 15.54 -10.14
N LYS A 154 -1.40 16.09 -11.12
CA LYS A 154 -1.18 17.46 -11.61
C LYS A 154 -1.69 18.53 -10.64
N PHE A 155 -2.73 18.23 -9.87
CA PHE A 155 -3.31 19.16 -8.89
C PHE A 155 -2.47 19.29 -7.62
N PHE A 156 -1.76 18.22 -7.24
CA PHE A 156 -0.96 18.19 -6.02
C PHE A 156 0.52 18.04 -6.35
N LYS A 157 1.22 19.18 -6.46
CA LYS A 157 2.66 19.17 -6.23
C LYS A 157 2.86 18.91 -4.74
N LEU A 158 3.38 17.74 -4.38
CA LEU A 158 3.94 17.55 -3.04
C LEU A 158 4.95 18.68 -2.87
N GLY A 159 4.66 19.60 -1.95
CA GLY A 159 5.59 20.66 -1.61
C GLY A 159 6.84 20.00 -1.08
N TRP A 160 7.84 19.81 -1.94
CA TRP A 160 9.23 19.65 -1.53
C TRP A 160 9.67 21.00 -0.97
N GLY A 161 9.08 21.39 0.15
CA GLY A 161 9.41 22.60 0.86
C GLY A 161 10.90 22.54 1.14
N ARG A 162 11.66 23.32 0.37
CA ARG A 162 12.96 23.80 0.81
C ARG A 162 12.70 24.45 2.16
N VAL A 163 13.17 23.79 3.21
CA VAL A 163 13.40 24.49 4.47
C VAL A 163 14.64 25.33 4.18
N GLU A 164 14.42 26.57 3.75
CA GLU A 164 15.47 27.58 3.85
C GLU A 164 15.71 27.76 5.35
N ILE A 165 16.92 27.39 5.76
CA ILE A 165 17.46 27.54 7.12
C ILE A 165 17.78 29.02 7.34
#